data_AF-A0A229NUC0-F1
#
_entry.id   AF-A0A229NUC0-F1
#
_cell.length_a   1.000
_cell.length_b   1.000
_cell.length_c   1.000
_cell.angle_alpha   90.00
_cell.angle_beta   90.00
_cell.angle_gamma   90.00
#
_symmetry.space_group_name_H-M   'P 1'
#
loop_
_entity.id
_entity.type
_entity.pdbx_description
1 polymer ?
#
loop_
_entity_poly.entity_id
_entity_poly.type
_entity_poly.pdbx_seq_one_letter_code
_entity_poly.pdbx_strand_id
1 'polypeptide(L)'
;MKYTSAESVFPEKLLLEIQKYVQGRMIYIPNSVGSRKKWGEKSGNRAYLNDRNRQIRCLFDEGLSIERLSDMFSLSQDSIKKIVYSKNR
;
A
#
# COMPACT_ATOMS: atom_id res chain seq x y z
N MET A 1 -2.42 -12.61 -4.64
CA MET A 1 -3.18 -13.34 -3.60
C MET A 1 -3.15 -14.80 -3.97
N LYS A 2 -2.91 -15.72 -3.04
CA LYS A 2 -3.01 -17.15 -3.35
C LYS A 2 -4.49 -17.48 -3.56
N TYR A 3 -4.79 -18.25 -4.61
CA TYR A 3 -6.12 -18.80 -4.79
C TYR A 3 -6.50 -19.60 -3.55
N THR A 4 -7.70 -19.36 -3.03
CA THR A 4 -8.22 -20.09 -1.88
C THR A 4 -9.60 -20.61 -2.26
N SER A 5 -9.83 -21.91 -2.10
CA SER A 5 -11.11 -22.52 -2.41
C SER A 5 -12.18 -22.01 -1.44
N ALA A 6 -13.36 -21.68 -1.94
CA ALA A 6 -14.48 -21.25 -1.09
C ALA A 6 -14.90 -22.37 -0.12
N GLU A 7 -14.81 -23.64 -0.55
CA GLU A 7 -15.08 -24.84 0.24
C GLU A 7 -14.15 -25.00 1.44
N SER A 8 -12.92 -24.47 1.35
CA SER A 8 -11.94 -24.53 2.44
C SER A 8 -12.06 -23.35 3.41
N VAL A 9 -12.91 -22.36 3.12
CA VAL A 9 -13.01 -21.10 3.88
C VAL A 9 -14.37 -20.93 4.54
N PHE A 10 -15.44 -21.27 3.84
CA PHE A 10 -16.80 -21.03 4.29
C PHE A 10 -17.51 -22.31 4.73
N PRO A 11 -18.39 -22.25 5.74
CA PRO A 11 -19.28 -23.35 6.07
C PRO A 11 -20.22 -23.69 4.92
N GLU A 12 -20.57 -24.97 4.78
CA GLU A 12 -21.44 -25.49 3.72
C GLU A 12 -22.77 -24.72 3.60
N LYS A 13 -23.43 -24.43 4.73
CA LYS A 13 -24.69 -23.67 4.73
C LYS A 13 -24.56 -22.29 4.10
N LEU A 14 -23.43 -21.61 4.30
CA LEU A 14 -23.17 -20.29 3.71
C LEU A 14 -22.89 -20.42 2.20
N LEU A 15 -22.18 -21.48 1.79
CA LEU A 15 -21.95 -21.74 0.36
C LEU A 15 -23.25 -22.00 -0.39
N LEU A 16 -24.16 -22.80 0.19
CA LEU A 16 -25.49 -23.04 -0.37
C LEU A 16 -26.27 -21.73 -0.54
N GLU A 17 -26.16 -20.82 0.43
CA GLU A 17 -26.84 -19.52 0.34
C GLU A 17 -26.23 -18.64 -0.76
N ILE A 18 -24.89 -18.54 -0.83
CA ILE A 18 -24.20 -17.79 -1.89
C ILE A 18 -24.55 -18.36 -3.27
N GLN A 19 -24.60 -19.69 -3.41
CA GLN A 19 -24.94 -20.38 -4.65
C GLN A 19 -26.34 -20.06 -5.17
N LYS A 20 -27.28 -19.57 -4.35
CA LYS A 20 -28.58 -19.06 -4.82
C LYS A 20 -28.45 -17.78 -5.64
N TYR A 21 -27.42 -16.99 -5.38
CA TYR A 21 -27.19 -15.70 -6.06
C TYR A 21 -26.16 -15.83 -7.19
N VAL A 22 -25.20 -16.76 -7.08
CA VAL A 22 -24.06 -16.85 -7.99
C VAL A 22 -23.34 -18.20 -7.91
N GLN A 23 -23.07 -18.79 -9.07
CA GLN A 23 -22.41 -20.09 -9.20
C GLN A 23 -21.29 -20.03 -10.25
N GLY A 24 -20.17 -20.72 -10.01
CA GLY A 24 -19.08 -20.84 -10.99
C GLY A 24 -18.31 -19.54 -11.29
N ARG A 25 -18.43 -18.52 -10.44
CA ARG A 25 -17.78 -17.21 -10.63
C ARG A 25 -16.91 -16.83 -9.43
N MET A 26 -15.86 -16.05 -9.70
CA MET A 26 -15.01 -15.47 -8.65
C MET A 26 -15.66 -14.20 -8.09
N ILE A 27 -15.77 -14.12 -6.77
CA ILE A 27 -16.35 -12.98 -6.06
C ILE A 27 -15.33 -12.35 -5.15
N TYR A 28 -15.24 -11.03 -5.21
CA TYR A 28 -14.47 -10.25 -4.27
C TYR A 28 -15.29 -9.99 -3.00
N ILE A 29 -14.75 -10.43 -1.86
CA ILE A 29 -15.30 -10.08 -0.54
C ILE A 29 -14.50 -8.89 -0.02
N PRO A 30 -15.11 -7.71 0.12
CA PRO A 30 -14.41 -6.53 0.64
C PRO A 30 -13.99 -6.76 2.09
N ASN A 31 -12.86 -6.17 2.48
CA ASN A 31 -12.45 -6.14 3.88
C ASN A 31 -13.50 -5.41 4.72
N SER A 32 -13.70 -5.87 5.97
CA SER A 32 -14.58 -5.21 6.92
C SER A 32 -14.20 -3.74 7.10
N VAL A 33 -15.21 -2.88 7.24
CA VAL A 33 -15.00 -1.45 7.46
C VAL A 33 -14.19 -1.27 8.75
N GLY A 34 -13.01 -0.64 8.63
CA GLY A 34 -12.04 -0.48 9.74
C GLY A 34 -10.83 -1.41 9.70
N SER A 35 -10.87 -2.52 8.94
CA SER A 35 -9.72 -3.43 8.75
C SER A 35 -8.91 -3.15 7.48
N ARG A 36 -9.17 -2.01 6.81
CA ARG A 36 -8.30 -1.51 5.73
C ARG A 36 -6.93 -1.18 6.31
N LYS A 37 -6.04 -2.18 6.35
CA LYS A 37 -4.60 -1.94 6.43
C LYS A 37 -4.23 -1.03 5.28
N LYS A 38 -3.61 0.10 5.58
CA LYS A 38 -3.22 1.05 4.53
C LYS A 38 -2.22 0.33 3.62
N TRP A 39 -2.26 0.61 2.32
CA TRP A 39 -1.35 0.01 1.34
C TRP A 39 0.10 0.05 1.85
N GLY A 40 0.79 -1.09 1.82
CA GLY A 40 2.19 -1.24 2.25
C GLY A 40 2.44 -1.60 3.72
N GLU A 41 1.41 -1.74 4.57
CA GLU A 41 1.58 -2.12 5.99
C GLU A 41 1.99 -3.59 6.20
N LYS A 42 1.55 -4.53 5.35
CA LYS A 42 1.91 -5.96 5.50
C LYS A 42 3.33 -6.30 5.01
N SER A 43 3.93 -5.48 4.14
CA SER A 43 5.21 -5.79 3.49
C SER A 43 6.39 -4.95 4.00
N GLY A 44 6.20 -4.10 5.01
CA GLY A 44 7.24 -3.21 5.53
C GLY A 44 7.64 -2.05 4.60
N ASN A 45 7.29 -2.11 3.31
CA ASN A 45 7.60 -1.07 2.32
C ASN A 45 7.11 0.31 2.74
N ARG A 46 5.98 0.42 3.43
CA ARG A 46 5.49 1.71 3.91
C ARG A 46 6.41 2.32 4.96
N ALA A 47 6.97 1.51 5.86
CA ALA A 47 7.91 1.98 6.87
C ALA A 47 9.22 2.44 6.24
N TYR A 48 9.78 1.65 5.30
CA TYR A 48 10.98 2.03 4.55
C TYR A 48 10.78 3.34 3.78
N LEU A 49 9.67 3.48 3.05
CA LEU A 49 9.39 4.71 2.29
C LEU A 49 9.22 5.93 3.20
N ASN A 50 8.63 5.75 4.38
CA ASN A 50 8.48 6.82 5.36
C ASN A 50 9.84 7.26 5.94
N ASP A 51 10.71 6.31 6.26
CA ASP A 51 12.04 6.59 6.79
C ASP A 51 12.92 7.29 5.74
N ARG A 52 12.96 6.75 4.52
CA ARG A 52 13.64 7.37 3.38
C ARG A 52 13.14 8.80 3.14
N ASN A 53 11.81 9.00 3.11
CA ASN A 53 11.23 10.33 2.90
C ASN A 53 11.53 11.29 4.05
N ARG A 54 11.74 10.80 5.28
CA ARG A 54 12.18 11.61 6.42
C ARG A 54 13.63 12.05 6.21
N GLN A 55 14.53 11.13 5.86
CA GLN A 55 15.93 11.46 5.56
C GLN A 55 16.05 12.47 4.42
N ILE A 56 15.30 12.31 3.33
CA ILE A 56 15.27 13.26 2.21
C ILE A 56 14.89 14.67 2.69
N ARG A 57 13.93 14.80 3.60
CA ARG A 57 13.53 16.11 4.14
C ARG A 57 14.59 16.70 5.06
N CYS A 58 15.19 15.92 5.95
CA CYS A 58 16.28 16.40 6.81
C CYS A 58 17.44 16.95 5.99
N LEU A 59 17.90 16.20 4.98
CA LEU A 59 18.99 16.64 4.09
C LEU A 59 18.61 17.88 3.26
N PHE A 60 17.35 17.98 2.83
CA PHE A 60 16.87 19.18 2.14
C PHE A 60 16.85 20.40 3.07
N ASP A 61 16.41 20.24 4.32
CA ASP A 61 16.41 21.30 5.33
C ASP A 61 17.84 21.72 5.73
N GLU A 62 18.82 20.82 5.61
CA GLU A 62 20.26 21.09 5.75
C GLU A 62 20.87 21.81 4.53
N GLY A 63 20.09 22.03 3.46
CA GLY A 63 20.49 22.81 2.29
C GLY A 63 20.94 21.99 1.07
N LEU A 64 20.76 20.66 1.06
CA LEU A 64 21.04 19.89 -0.15
C LEU A 64 20.06 20.23 -1.27
N SER A 65 20.59 20.37 -2.50
CA SER A 65 19.77 20.64 -3.67
C SER A 65 18.93 19.43 -4.09
N ILE A 66 17.83 19.70 -4.79
CA ILE A 66 16.93 18.67 -5.34
C ILE A 66 17.68 17.74 -6.30
N GLU A 67 18.65 18.26 -7.06
CA GLU A 67 19.51 17.48 -7.95
C GLU A 67 20.36 16.47 -7.18
N ARG A 68 21.02 16.91 -6.11
CA ARG A 68 21.84 16.01 -5.28
C ARG A 68 20.99 14.93 -4.61
N LEU A 69 19.82 15.29 -4.10
CA LEU A 69 18.89 14.33 -3.51
C LEU A 69 18.34 13.34 -4.55
N SER A 70 18.09 13.80 -5.78
CA SER A 70 17.67 12.96 -6.91
C SER A 70 18.70 11.87 -7.18
N ASP A 71 19.99 12.25 -7.24
CA ASP A 71 21.08 11.30 -7.47
C ASP A 71 21.27 10.34 -6.28
N MET A 72 21.33 10.88 -5.05
CA MET A 72 21.56 10.09 -3.82
C MET A 72 20.51 9.01 -3.59
N PHE A 73 19.24 9.32 -3.87
CA PHE A 73 18.12 8.40 -3.64
C PHE A 73 17.65 7.70 -4.92
N SER A 74 18.30 7.96 -6.06
CA SER A 74 17.90 7.44 -7.38
C SER A 74 16.41 7.69 -7.68
N LEU A 75 15.95 8.90 -7.41
CA LEU A 75 14.58 9.34 -7.61
C LEU A 75 14.57 10.50 -8.61
N SER A 76 13.51 10.63 -9.41
CA SER A 76 13.37 11.83 -10.26
C SER A 76 13.26 13.10 -9.42
N GLN A 77 13.72 14.23 -9.97
CA GLN A 77 13.58 15.53 -9.30
C GLN A 77 12.13 15.85 -8.92
N ASP A 78 11.15 15.46 -9.74
CA ASP A 78 9.72 15.63 -9.41
C ASP A 78 9.30 14.79 -8.20
N SER A 79 9.85 13.59 -8.05
CA SER A 79 9.59 12.75 -6.87
C SER A 79 10.19 13.37 -5.62
N ILE A 80 11.41 13.91 -5.70
CA ILE A 80 12.03 14.66 -4.61
C ILE A 80 11.19 15.88 -4.25
N LYS A 81 10.79 16.71 -5.24
CA LYS A 81 9.89 17.86 -5.05
C LYS A 81 8.61 17.47 -4.31
N LYS A 82 7.96 16.38 -4.73
CA LYS A 82 6.77 15.85 -4.05
C LYS A 82 7.06 15.45 -2.60
N ILE A 83 8.22 14.89 -2.30
CA ILE A 83 8.58 14.47 -0.95
C ILE A 83 8.83 15.68 -0.05
N VAL A 84 9.60 16.67 -0.51
CA VAL A 84 10.00 17.83 0.29
C VAL A 84 8.90 18.90 0.40
N TYR A 85 8.05 19.06 -0.62
CA TYR A 85 6.99 20.08 -0.64
C TYR A 85 5.58 19.57 -0.29
N SER A 86 5.37 18.27 -0.08
CA SER A 86 4.04 17.75 0.29
C SER A 86 3.63 18.20 1.70
N LYS A 87 2.40 18.74 1.81
CA LYS A 87 1.82 19.29 3.05
C LYS A 87 1.35 18.24 4.07
N ASN A 88 1.40 16.95 3.74
CA ASN A 88 1.07 15.88 4.69
C ASN A 88 2.30 15.57 5.56
N ARG A 89 2.52 16.40 6.60
CA ARG A 89 3.42 16.10 7.71
C ARG A 89 2.78 15.09 8.66
#